data_AF-A0A6P8SIP4-F1
#
_entry.id   AF-A0A6P8SIP4-F1
#
_cell.length_a   1.000
_cell.length_b   1.000
_cell.length_c   1.000
_cell.angle_alpha   90.00
_cell.angle_beta   90.00
_cell.angle_gamma   90.00
#
_symmetry.space_group_name_H-M   'P 1'
#
loop_
_entity.id
_entity.type
_entity.pdbx_description
1 polymer ?
#
loop_
_entity_poly.entity_id
_entity_poly.type
_entity_poly.pdbx_seq_one_letter_code
_entity_poly.pdbx_strand_id
1 'polypeptide(L)'
;MFRQNEGSTIVIQNPHRQTLFFNRDRALKDDRFQLEEFTQKQVKMRLSNVTLQDEGGYFCQLYMEDTHHQIATLTVLVPPENPLVEVKEQAVEGHEVELTCVAPRTKPAATLRWSRDRRELKGISSKQENGKTFSVTNTVKFNVDRKDNGAIVTCEATHPALKGQKKQTQYVLDVQYSPTVKIQPSQGVLREGDSLMLTCAMTGNPLPSEIIWSRLNESLPDRVEIHGDMLNIPSLNMVDNGTYICSTSNKHGRASDQYVLVVYDPGAIIEAHTSVPYAIIGGILAILVFLVICVLIVMVWCSVRQKGSYLTHEASGLDEHGEAREAFLNGGDSHKRKEEFFI
;
A
#
# COMPACT_ATOMS: atom_id res chain seq x y z
N MET A 1 73.15 -11.56 -23.63
CA MET A 1 73.74 -11.84 -22.31
C MET A 1 74.07 -10.50 -21.66
N PHE A 2 73.19 -9.98 -20.80
CA PHE A 2 73.48 -8.74 -20.07
C PHE A 2 74.48 -9.06 -18.95
N ARG A 3 75.53 -8.26 -18.80
CA ARG A 3 76.39 -8.31 -17.62
C ARG A 3 75.58 -7.84 -16.41
N GLN A 4 75.82 -8.50 -15.28
CA GLN A 4 75.28 -8.09 -14.00
C GLN A 4 76.10 -6.88 -13.52
N ASN A 5 75.55 -5.67 -13.64
CA ASN A 5 76.25 -4.45 -13.24
C ASN A 5 76.47 -4.46 -11.71
N GLU A 6 77.73 -4.48 -11.29
CA GLU A 6 78.16 -4.56 -9.88
C GLU A 6 77.95 -3.25 -9.09
N GLY A 7 76.94 -2.45 -9.47
CA GLY A 7 76.62 -1.15 -8.86
C GLY A 7 75.14 -0.75 -8.90
N SER A 8 74.26 -1.50 -9.57
CA SER A 8 72.83 -1.18 -9.57
C SER A 8 72.15 -1.62 -8.27
N THR A 9 71.58 -0.69 -7.52
CA THR A 9 70.94 -0.93 -6.21
C THR A 9 69.46 -0.57 -6.23
N ILE A 10 68.61 -1.47 -5.73
CA ILE A 10 67.16 -1.22 -5.57
C ILE A 10 66.85 -0.94 -4.10
N VAL A 11 66.12 0.13 -3.84
CA VAL A 11 65.65 0.51 -2.50
C VAL A 11 64.13 0.65 -2.54
N ILE A 12 63.43 -0.05 -1.66
CA ILE A 12 61.98 0.11 -1.47
C ILE A 12 61.75 0.88 -0.17
N GLN A 13 61.03 2.00 -0.22
CA GLN A 13 60.66 2.80 0.96
C GLN A 13 59.15 2.85 1.17
N ASN A 14 58.73 2.98 2.44
CA ASN A 14 57.35 3.24 2.82
C ASN A 14 56.98 4.75 2.67
N PRO A 15 55.71 5.15 2.90
CA PRO A 15 55.29 6.55 2.84
C PRO A 15 56.05 7.50 3.77
N HIS A 16 56.65 6.98 4.85
CA HIS A 16 57.48 7.73 5.79
C HIS A 16 58.98 7.74 5.42
N ARG A 17 59.34 7.37 4.19
CA ARG A 17 60.72 7.29 3.67
C ARG A 17 61.63 6.30 4.42
N GLN A 18 61.07 5.40 5.22
CA GLN A 18 61.83 4.32 5.86
C GLN A 18 62.06 3.20 4.84
N THR A 19 63.31 2.75 4.71
CA THR A 19 63.67 1.64 3.82
C THR A 19 63.09 0.33 4.34
N LEU A 20 62.24 -0.30 3.54
CA LEU A 20 61.68 -1.63 3.77
C LEU A 20 62.67 -2.72 3.35
N PHE A 21 63.19 -2.59 2.13
CA PHE A 21 64.14 -3.51 1.52
C PHE A 21 65.28 -2.76 0.83
N PHE A 22 66.49 -3.29 0.97
CA PHE A 22 67.69 -2.89 0.24
C PHE A 22 68.16 -4.09 -0.57
N ASN A 23 68.06 -3.99 -1.90
CA ASN A 23 68.11 -5.14 -2.81
C ASN A 23 67.16 -6.26 -2.35
N ARG A 24 67.71 -7.39 -1.86
CA ARG A 24 66.93 -8.52 -1.32
C ARG A 24 66.78 -8.50 0.19
N ASP A 25 67.57 -7.67 0.87
CA ASP A 25 67.71 -7.68 2.32
C ASP A 25 66.63 -6.82 2.98
N ARG A 26 66.03 -7.36 4.05
CA ARG A 26 65.03 -6.66 4.86
C ARG A 26 65.71 -5.61 5.73
N ALA A 27 65.37 -4.34 5.51
CA ALA A 27 65.87 -3.22 6.31
C ALA A 27 64.90 -2.83 7.44
N LEU A 28 63.58 -2.92 7.22
CA LEU A 28 62.58 -2.67 8.28
C LEU A 28 62.10 -3.98 8.94
N LYS A 29 62.15 -4.02 10.27
CA LYS A 29 61.65 -5.13 11.09
C LYS A 29 60.12 -5.08 11.28
N ASP A 30 59.38 -5.07 10.17
CA ASP A 30 57.93 -5.28 10.10
C ASP A 30 57.64 -6.45 9.15
N ASP A 31 57.27 -7.61 9.71
CA ASP A 31 57.03 -8.86 8.99
C ASP A 31 55.73 -8.87 8.17
N ARG A 32 54.90 -7.82 8.27
CA ARG A 32 53.75 -7.65 7.37
C ARG A 32 54.19 -7.39 5.93
N PHE A 33 55.35 -6.75 5.73
CA PHE A 33 55.99 -6.61 4.43
C PHE A 33 56.76 -7.88 4.09
N GLN A 34 56.55 -8.43 2.90
CA GLN A 34 57.25 -9.62 2.39
C GLN A 34 57.66 -9.40 0.94
N LEU A 35 58.91 -9.73 0.61
CA LEU A 35 59.44 -9.70 -0.75
C LEU A 35 59.03 -11.02 -1.44
N GLU A 36 58.13 -10.95 -2.41
CA GLU A 36 57.63 -12.13 -3.14
C GLU A 36 58.47 -12.46 -4.38
N GLU A 37 59.03 -11.44 -5.05
CA GLU A 37 59.85 -11.61 -6.26
C GLU A 37 60.97 -10.58 -6.30
N PHE A 38 62.16 -11.00 -6.74
CA PHE A 38 63.27 -10.12 -7.10
C PHE A 38 64.01 -10.72 -8.31
N THR A 39 63.55 -10.38 -9.52
CA THR A 39 64.13 -10.78 -10.81
C THR A 39 64.72 -9.58 -11.55
N GLN A 40 65.43 -9.82 -12.66
CA GLN A 40 65.94 -8.75 -13.54
C GLN A 40 64.84 -7.95 -14.25
N LYS A 41 63.57 -8.37 -14.17
CA LYS A 41 62.43 -7.72 -14.82
C LYS A 41 61.48 -7.05 -13.83
N GLN A 42 61.33 -7.61 -12.64
CA GLN A 42 60.36 -7.15 -11.66
C GLN A 42 60.84 -7.39 -10.23
N VAL A 43 60.52 -6.44 -9.37
CA VAL A 43 60.55 -6.61 -7.91
C VAL A 43 59.11 -6.52 -7.41
N LYS A 44 58.70 -7.46 -6.57
CA LYS A 44 57.32 -7.58 -6.08
C LYS A 44 57.32 -7.72 -4.56
N MET A 45 56.60 -6.83 -3.89
CA MET A 45 56.40 -6.84 -2.45
C MET A 45 54.91 -6.99 -2.13
N ARG A 46 54.59 -7.83 -1.14
CA ARG A 46 53.27 -7.94 -0.52
C ARG A 46 53.29 -7.25 0.84
N LEU A 47 52.28 -6.43 1.12
CA LEU A 47 51.92 -6.04 2.49
C LEU A 47 50.70 -6.86 2.91
N SER A 48 50.77 -7.47 4.10
CA SER A 48 49.65 -8.17 4.75
C SER A 48 49.11 -7.35 5.94
N ASN A 49 47.91 -7.68 6.42
CA ASN A 49 47.23 -6.97 7.52
C ASN A 49 47.30 -5.43 7.37
N VAL A 50 46.78 -4.96 6.24
CA VAL A 50 46.84 -3.56 5.80
C VAL A 50 45.90 -2.70 6.65
N THR A 51 46.39 -1.56 7.13
CA THR A 51 45.65 -0.61 7.98
C THR A 51 45.55 0.77 7.31
N LEU A 52 44.69 1.64 7.85
CA LEU A 52 44.63 3.05 7.43
C LEU A 52 45.93 3.84 7.67
N GLN A 53 46.89 3.31 8.44
CA GLN A 53 48.20 3.96 8.65
C GLN A 53 49.17 3.67 7.50
N ASP A 54 48.99 2.57 6.77
CA ASP A 54 49.87 2.15 5.67
C ASP A 54 49.65 2.92 4.35
N GLU A 55 48.69 3.84 4.30
CA GLU A 55 48.37 4.60 3.08
C GLU A 55 49.45 5.62 2.69
N GLY A 56 49.70 5.73 1.39
CA GLY A 56 50.58 6.73 0.81
C GLY A 56 51.40 6.20 -0.36
N GLY A 57 52.37 6.99 -0.82
CA GLY A 57 53.31 6.56 -1.86
C GLY A 57 54.36 5.61 -1.30
N TYR A 58 54.41 4.37 -1.80
CA TYR A 58 55.57 3.50 -1.65
C TYR A 58 56.55 3.79 -2.77
N PHE A 59 57.81 4.02 -2.43
CA PHE A 59 58.85 4.42 -3.38
C PHE A 59 59.69 3.21 -3.76
N CYS A 60 59.79 2.90 -5.05
CA CYS A 60 60.78 1.99 -5.59
C CYS A 60 61.85 2.83 -6.30
N GLN A 61 63.07 2.82 -5.79
CA GLN A 61 64.20 3.60 -6.30
C GLN A 61 65.25 2.64 -6.85
N LEU A 62 65.65 2.85 -8.11
CA LEU A 62 66.72 2.12 -8.79
C LEU A 62 67.89 3.09 -8.97
N TYR A 63 68.90 2.91 -8.14
CA TYR A 63 70.17 3.62 -8.22
C TYR A 63 71.06 2.94 -9.26
N MET A 64 71.44 3.71 -10.27
CA MET A 64 72.44 3.36 -11.29
C MET A 64 73.35 4.60 -11.43
N GLU A 65 73.87 4.89 -12.62
CA GLU A 65 74.49 6.18 -12.94
C GLU A 65 73.47 7.34 -12.73
N ASP A 66 72.26 7.18 -13.28
CA ASP A 66 71.08 8.01 -12.97
C ASP A 66 70.12 7.29 -12.01
N THR A 67 69.62 8.01 -10.99
CA THR A 67 68.63 7.46 -10.04
C THR A 67 67.21 7.53 -10.61
N HIS A 68 66.68 6.35 -10.95
CA HIS A 68 65.31 6.18 -11.42
C HIS A 68 64.37 5.93 -10.25
N HIS A 69 63.12 6.42 -10.31
CA HIS A 69 62.13 6.15 -9.26
C HIS A 69 60.72 5.90 -9.81
N GLN A 70 59.98 5.05 -9.10
CA GLN A 70 58.55 4.82 -9.30
C GLN A 70 57.82 4.94 -7.97
N ILE A 71 56.58 5.45 -7.99
CA ILE A 71 55.74 5.61 -6.80
C ILE A 71 54.47 4.77 -6.98
N ALA A 72 54.21 3.87 -6.04
CA ALA A 72 52.98 3.08 -5.95
C ALA A 72 52.12 3.61 -4.80
N THR A 73 51.04 4.33 -5.12
CA THR A 73 50.16 4.91 -4.09
C THR A 73 49.19 3.85 -3.56
N LEU A 74 49.34 3.47 -2.29
CA LEU A 74 48.41 2.60 -1.59
C LEU A 74 47.27 3.42 -0.98
N THR A 75 46.04 3.14 -1.43
CA THR A 75 44.80 3.64 -0.82
C THR A 75 44.09 2.48 -0.15
N VAL A 76 43.66 2.65 1.10
CA VAL A 76 43.01 1.59 1.88
C VAL A 76 41.52 1.83 1.92
N LEU A 77 40.73 0.78 1.66
CA LEU A 77 39.28 0.86 1.63
C LEU A 77 38.70 0.22 2.90
N VAL A 78 37.73 0.90 3.51
CA VAL A 78 37.00 0.42 4.69
C VAL A 78 35.53 0.24 4.29
N PRO A 79 35.09 -0.99 3.96
CA PRO A 79 33.68 -1.25 3.66
C PRO A 79 32.80 -1.02 4.90
N PRO A 80 31.52 -0.65 4.71
CA PRO A 80 30.55 -0.65 5.79
C PRO A 80 30.30 -2.09 6.28
N GLU A 81 29.91 -2.19 7.54
CA GLU A 81 29.23 -3.38 8.09
C GLU A 81 27.74 -3.35 7.68
N ASN A 82 26.89 -4.16 8.32
CA ASN A 82 25.45 -3.95 8.20
C ASN A 82 25.11 -2.60 8.87
N PRO A 83 24.37 -1.68 8.22
CA PRO A 83 24.12 -0.36 8.78
C PRO A 83 23.20 -0.44 10.01
N LEU A 84 23.39 0.45 10.98
CA LEU A 84 22.46 0.59 12.10
C LEU A 84 21.19 1.32 11.62
N VAL A 85 20.03 0.95 12.17
CA VAL A 85 18.79 1.72 12.04
C VAL A 85 18.43 2.28 13.41
N GLU A 86 18.38 3.60 13.50
CA GLU A 86 17.99 4.37 14.67
C GLU A 86 16.57 4.90 14.45
N VAL A 87 15.74 4.77 15.48
CA VAL A 87 14.33 5.18 15.50
C VAL A 87 14.20 6.29 16.52
N LYS A 88 13.76 7.48 16.09
CA LYS A 88 13.72 8.66 16.97
C LYS A 88 12.59 8.58 18.00
N GLU A 89 11.39 8.24 17.53
CA GLU A 89 10.14 8.17 18.29
C GLU A 89 9.32 6.98 17.80
N GLN A 90 8.44 6.45 18.65
CA GLN A 90 7.54 5.34 18.30
C GLN A 90 6.62 5.73 17.14
N ALA A 91 6.49 4.86 16.15
CA ALA A 91 5.54 5.07 15.05
C ALA A 91 4.08 4.99 15.56
N VAL A 92 3.29 6.03 15.28
CA VAL A 92 1.86 6.13 15.64
C VAL A 92 1.07 6.46 14.38
N GLU A 93 -0.09 5.82 14.20
CA GLU A 93 -0.96 6.05 13.06
C GLU A 93 -1.28 7.54 12.82
N GLY A 94 -1.31 7.94 11.54
CA GLY A 94 -1.57 9.31 11.10
C GLY A 94 -0.38 10.27 11.25
N HIS A 95 0.68 9.86 11.97
CA HIS A 95 1.87 10.67 12.22
C HIS A 95 3.04 10.25 11.30
N GLU A 96 4.05 11.12 11.23
CA GLU A 96 5.29 10.88 10.47
C GLU A 96 6.31 10.11 11.32
N VAL A 97 6.80 8.97 10.83
CA VAL A 97 7.93 8.25 11.45
C VAL A 97 9.27 8.76 10.92
N GLU A 98 10.23 8.94 11.81
CA GLU A 98 11.59 9.40 11.49
C GLU A 98 12.61 8.27 11.75
N LEU A 99 13.14 7.69 10.66
CA LEU A 99 14.09 6.58 10.68
C LEU A 99 15.45 7.03 10.14
N THR A 100 16.52 6.84 10.91
CA THR A 100 17.89 7.19 10.50
C THR A 100 18.72 5.93 10.30
N CYS A 101 19.25 5.75 9.09
CA CYS A 101 20.21 4.70 8.78
C CYS A 101 21.63 5.23 8.95
N VAL A 102 22.52 4.47 9.60
CA VAL A 102 23.88 4.92 9.98
C VAL A 102 24.94 3.90 9.56
N ALA A 103 26.00 4.38 8.90
CA ALA A 103 27.24 3.65 8.66
C ALA A 103 28.42 4.44 9.28
N PRO A 104 28.83 4.14 10.53
CA PRO A 104 29.64 5.06 11.33
C PRO A 104 31.13 5.13 10.94
N ARG A 105 31.63 4.17 10.15
CA ARG A 105 33.03 4.09 9.73
C ARG A 105 33.14 3.49 8.33
N THR A 106 33.41 4.32 7.32
CA THR A 106 33.55 3.92 5.92
C THR A 106 34.69 4.65 5.22
N LYS A 107 35.32 4.05 4.20
CA LYS A 107 36.31 4.73 3.34
C LYS A 107 36.33 4.13 1.92
N PRO A 108 35.96 4.89 0.87
CA PRO A 108 35.31 6.21 0.91
C PRO A 108 33.94 6.16 1.62
N ALA A 109 33.28 7.31 1.76
CA ALA A 109 31.90 7.37 2.24
C ALA A 109 31.00 6.37 1.48
N ALA A 110 30.33 5.47 2.20
CA ALA A 110 29.36 4.55 1.60
C ALA A 110 28.07 5.30 1.18
N THR A 111 27.38 4.78 0.17
CA THR A 111 26.06 5.31 -0.23
C THR A 111 24.98 4.52 0.49
N LEU A 112 24.22 5.20 1.34
CA LEU A 112 23.05 4.66 2.05
C LEU A 112 21.76 4.98 1.29
N ARG A 113 20.90 3.98 1.10
CA ARG A 113 19.58 4.11 0.44
C ARG A 113 18.51 3.40 1.26
N TRP A 114 17.34 4.02 1.37
CA TRP A 114 16.17 3.42 1.98
C TRP A 114 15.26 2.81 0.92
N SER A 115 14.67 1.65 1.22
CA SER A 115 13.64 1.06 0.39
C SER A 115 12.51 0.43 1.20
N ARG A 116 11.30 0.50 0.66
CA ARG A 116 10.09 -0.14 1.17
C ARG A 116 9.30 -0.66 -0.02
N ASP A 117 8.81 -1.90 0.05
CA ASP A 117 8.05 -2.55 -1.05
C ASP A 117 8.77 -2.50 -2.41
N ARG A 118 10.12 -2.66 -2.38
CA ARG A 118 11.07 -2.52 -3.49
C ARG A 118 11.15 -1.12 -4.15
N ARG A 119 10.49 -0.11 -3.59
CA ARG A 119 10.56 1.29 -4.01
C ARG A 119 11.58 2.04 -3.16
N GLU A 120 12.38 2.89 -3.78
CA GLU A 120 13.33 3.76 -3.06
C GLU A 120 12.59 4.89 -2.34
N LEU A 121 12.90 5.08 -1.04
CA LEU A 121 12.41 6.22 -0.26
C LEU A 121 13.47 7.32 -0.25
N LYS A 122 13.07 8.55 -0.59
CA LYS A 122 13.97 9.71 -0.63
C LYS A 122 14.22 10.26 0.78
N GLY A 123 15.25 9.75 1.45
CA GLY A 123 15.77 10.34 2.69
C GLY A 123 16.90 11.36 2.45
N ILE A 124 17.19 12.14 3.49
CA ILE A 124 18.25 13.16 3.53
C ILE A 124 19.55 12.48 3.94
N SER A 125 20.54 12.47 3.05
CA SER A 125 21.88 11.93 3.35
C SER A 125 22.79 12.99 3.98
N SER A 126 23.49 12.62 5.05
CA SER A 126 24.56 13.45 5.66
C SER A 126 25.86 12.65 5.75
N LYS A 127 26.99 13.37 5.81
CA LYS A 127 28.33 12.78 5.97
C LYS A 127 29.17 13.61 6.93
N GLN A 128 29.93 12.94 7.79
CA GLN A 128 30.87 13.54 8.72
C GLN A 128 32.23 12.86 8.58
N GLU A 129 33.29 13.65 8.46
CA GLU A 129 34.67 13.15 8.37
C GLU A 129 35.26 12.96 9.77
N ASN A 130 35.54 11.72 10.12
CA ASN A 130 36.09 11.26 11.39
C ASN A 130 37.51 10.72 11.15
N GLY A 131 38.48 11.64 11.07
CA GLY A 131 39.86 11.34 10.73
C GLY A 131 40.00 10.87 9.28
N LYS A 132 40.50 9.65 9.06
CA LYS A 132 40.62 9.06 7.71
C LYS A 132 39.34 8.40 7.18
N THR A 133 38.26 8.37 7.97
CA THR A 133 37.02 7.61 7.68
C THR A 133 35.78 8.49 7.80
N PHE A 134 34.73 8.15 7.07
CA PHE A 134 33.45 8.87 7.11
C PHE A 134 32.42 8.10 7.92
N SER A 135 31.72 8.82 8.80
CA SER A 135 30.38 8.44 9.22
C SER A 135 29.40 8.96 8.17
N VAL A 136 28.44 8.14 7.75
CA VAL A 136 27.40 8.51 6.81
C VAL A 136 26.05 8.18 7.42
N THR A 137 25.08 9.07 7.30
CA THR A 137 23.69 8.82 7.68
C THR A 137 22.75 9.07 6.51
N ASN A 138 21.58 8.43 6.55
CA ASN A 138 20.45 8.77 5.68
C ASN A 138 19.15 8.71 6.50
N THR A 139 18.51 9.85 6.70
CA THR A 139 17.27 9.98 7.50
C THR A 139 16.07 10.10 6.58
N VAL A 140 15.09 9.21 6.75
CA VAL A 140 13.84 9.20 5.99
C VAL A 140 12.65 9.51 6.90
N LYS A 141 11.66 10.17 6.32
CA LYS A 141 10.44 10.65 6.95
C LYS A 141 9.23 10.29 6.08
N PHE A 142 8.20 9.68 6.67
CA PHE A 142 6.95 9.34 5.98
C PHE A 142 5.81 9.08 6.96
N ASN A 143 4.58 9.35 6.55
CA ASN A 143 3.38 9.05 7.35
C ASN A 143 3.10 7.54 7.40
N VAL A 144 2.62 7.05 8.54
CA VAL A 144 2.24 5.64 8.76
C VAL A 144 0.75 5.47 9.08
N ASP A 145 0.27 4.26 8.82
CA ASP A 145 -1.13 3.81 8.92
C ASP A 145 -1.14 2.44 9.63
N ARG A 146 -2.23 2.04 10.31
CA ARG A 146 -2.33 0.71 10.94
C ARG A 146 -1.98 -0.46 10.01
N LYS A 147 -2.21 -0.35 8.70
CA LYS A 147 -1.84 -1.35 7.68
C LYS A 147 -0.33 -1.50 7.45
N ASP A 148 0.47 -0.53 7.91
CA ASP A 148 1.93 -0.54 7.82
C ASP A 148 2.58 -1.28 9.00
N ASN A 149 1.79 -1.68 10.01
CA ASN A 149 2.29 -2.44 11.15
C ASN A 149 2.83 -3.81 10.70
N GLY A 150 4.05 -4.15 11.09
CA GLY A 150 4.77 -5.33 10.62
C GLY A 150 5.40 -5.20 9.23
N ALA A 151 5.23 -4.09 8.51
CA ALA A 151 5.85 -3.89 7.20
C ALA A 151 7.36 -3.64 7.31
N ILE A 152 8.12 -4.11 6.32
CA ILE A 152 9.60 -4.08 6.34
C ILE A 152 10.13 -2.89 5.54
N VAL A 153 10.96 -2.07 6.21
CA VAL A 153 11.75 -1.00 5.60
C VAL A 153 13.22 -1.40 5.64
N THR A 154 13.89 -1.43 4.49
CA THR A 154 15.28 -1.89 4.36
C THR A 154 16.20 -0.71 4.08
N CYS A 155 17.24 -0.52 4.89
CA CYS A 155 18.37 0.31 4.50
C CYS A 155 19.45 -0.55 3.83
N GLU A 156 19.91 -0.12 2.66
CA GLU A 156 21.04 -0.71 1.94
C GLU A 156 22.24 0.23 1.99
N ALA A 157 23.43 -0.33 2.21
CA ALA A 157 24.72 0.33 2.11
C ALA A 157 25.51 -0.25 0.93
N THR A 158 25.94 0.61 0.01
CA THR A 158 26.76 0.24 -1.16
C THR A 158 28.12 0.93 -1.11
N HIS A 159 29.18 0.20 -1.51
CA HIS A 159 30.57 0.65 -1.33
C HIS A 159 31.54 -0.04 -2.31
N PRO A 160 32.57 0.63 -2.86
CA PRO A 160 33.45 0.06 -3.88
C PRO A 160 34.13 -1.26 -3.49
N ALA A 161 34.58 -1.39 -2.23
CA ALA A 161 35.23 -2.61 -1.75
C ALA A 161 34.32 -3.85 -1.70
N LEU A 162 32.99 -3.67 -1.74
CA LEU A 162 32.02 -4.78 -1.78
C LEU A 162 31.84 -5.38 -3.18
N LYS A 163 32.47 -4.82 -4.22
CA LYS A 163 32.48 -5.35 -5.60
C LYS A 163 31.08 -5.67 -6.17
N GLY A 164 30.12 -4.79 -5.92
CA GLY A 164 28.72 -4.94 -6.35
C GLY A 164 27.81 -5.66 -5.35
N GLN A 165 28.35 -6.29 -4.31
CA GLN A 165 27.55 -6.72 -3.16
C GLN A 165 27.06 -5.50 -2.34
N LYS A 166 26.00 -5.70 -1.57
CA LYS A 166 25.46 -4.71 -0.63
C LYS A 166 25.56 -5.24 0.80
N LYS A 167 25.58 -4.32 1.76
CA LYS A 167 25.24 -4.60 3.17
C LYS A 167 23.85 -4.03 3.42
N GLN A 168 23.05 -4.66 4.27
CA GLN A 168 21.67 -4.22 4.50
C GLN A 168 21.17 -4.56 5.89
N THR A 169 20.23 -3.76 6.36
CA THR A 169 19.50 -3.99 7.61
C THR A 169 18.00 -3.78 7.35
N GLN A 170 17.21 -4.74 7.82
CA GLN A 170 15.75 -4.70 7.72
C GLN A 170 15.17 -4.28 9.06
N TYR A 171 14.35 -3.23 9.04
CA TYR A 171 13.60 -2.75 10.18
C TYR A 171 12.11 -3.08 9.98
N VAL A 172 11.49 -3.65 11.02
CA VAL A 172 10.05 -3.95 11.04
C VAL A 172 9.34 -2.79 11.72
N LEU A 173 8.37 -2.18 11.05
CA LEU A 173 7.59 -1.08 11.61
C LEU A 173 6.64 -1.58 12.72
N ASP A 174 6.82 -1.09 13.95
CA ASP A 174 5.84 -1.22 15.04
C ASP A 174 4.96 0.04 15.06
N VAL A 175 3.88 0.03 14.26
CA VAL A 175 2.93 1.15 14.16
C VAL A 175 1.83 0.94 15.19
N GLN A 176 1.69 1.90 16.09
CA GLN A 176 0.70 1.86 17.17
C GLN A 176 -0.56 2.65 16.79
N TYR A 177 -1.74 2.11 17.12
CA TYR A 177 -3.04 2.61 16.68
C TYR A 177 -4.16 2.30 17.70
N SER A 178 -5.22 3.10 17.63
CA SER A 178 -6.45 2.91 18.40
C SER A 178 -7.15 1.60 18.02
N PRO A 179 -7.85 0.94 18.96
CA PRO A 179 -8.43 -0.36 18.69
C PRO A 179 -9.60 -0.30 17.71
N THR A 180 -10.01 -1.45 17.21
CA THR A 180 -11.29 -1.67 16.51
C THR A 180 -12.01 -2.84 17.15
N VAL A 181 -13.34 -2.79 17.20
CA VAL A 181 -14.17 -3.89 17.68
C VAL A 181 -15.13 -4.32 16.56
N LYS A 182 -15.44 -5.61 16.49
CA LYS A 182 -16.56 -6.16 15.75
C LYS A 182 -17.18 -7.34 16.50
N ILE A 183 -18.48 -7.27 16.80
CA ILE A 183 -19.24 -8.39 17.37
C ILE A 183 -19.55 -9.40 16.26
N GLN A 184 -19.41 -10.69 16.58
CA GLN A 184 -19.74 -11.81 15.69
C GLN A 184 -20.68 -12.77 16.42
N PRO A 185 -21.96 -12.89 16.00
CA PRO A 185 -22.89 -13.84 16.60
C PRO A 185 -22.67 -15.27 16.07
N SER A 186 -22.92 -16.27 16.92
CA SER A 186 -22.85 -17.68 16.55
C SER A 186 -23.92 -18.11 15.54
N GLN A 187 -25.06 -17.42 15.48
CA GLN A 187 -26.21 -17.73 14.63
C GLN A 187 -26.87 -16.45 14.12
N GLY A 188 -27.49 -16.50 12.93
CA GLY A 188 -28.08 -15.33 12.26
C GLY A 188 -29.58 -15.12 12.48
N VAL A 189 -30.30 -16.14 12.94
CA VAL A 189 -31.72 -16.10 13.29
C VAL A 189 -31.87 -16.89 14.59
N LEU A 190 -32.51 -16.30 15.59
CA LEU A 190 -32.59 -16.82 16.96
C LEU A 190 -34.04 -16.89 17.40
N ARG A 191 -34.43 -17.97 18.08
CA ARG A 191 -35.79 -18.21 18.58
C ARG A 191 -35.82 -18.29 20.09
N GLU A 192 -37.02 -18.24 20.66
CA GLU A 192 -37.19 -18.52 22.08
C GLU A 192 -36.72 -19.96 22.40
N GLY A 193 -35.89 -20.10 23.43
CA GLY A 193 -35.20 -21.34 23.81
C GLY A 193 -33.84 -21.59 23.15
N ASP A 194 -33.46 -20.86 22.09
CA ASP A 194 -32.10 -20.94 21.52
C ASP A 194 -31.05 -20.38 22.51
N SER A 195 -29.76 -20.49 22.16
CA SER A 195 -28.66 -19.92 22.96
C SER A 195 -27.71 -19.12 22.07
N LEU A 196 -27.48 -17.85 22.42
CA LEU A 196 -26.65 -16.92 21.65
C LEU A 196 -25.25 -16.84 22.26
N MET A 197 -24.23 -17.01 21.42
CA MET A 197 -22.86 -16.63 21.75
C MET A 197 -22.43 -15.46 20.86
N LEU A 198 -21.96 -14.37 21.49
CA LEU A 198 -21.38 -13.21 20.84
C LEU A 198 -19.87 -13.19 21.09
N THR A 199 -19.07 -13.22 20.02
CA THR A 199 -17.60 -13.10 20.10
C THR A 199 -17.17 -11.68 19.74
N CYS A 200 -16.43 -11.01 20.62
CA CYS A 200 -15.94 -9.65 20.42
C CYS A 200 -14.56 -9.63 19.75
N ALA A 201 -14.54 -9.79 18.43
CA ALA A 201 -13.29 -9.74 17.67
C ALA A 201 -12.71 -8.32 17.66
N MET A 202 -11.52 -8.13 18.22
CA MET A 202 -10.87 -6.83 18.32
C MET A 202 -9.47 -6.79 17.68
N THR A 203 -9.05 -5.60 17.27
CA THR A 203 -7.66 -5.30 16.87
C THR A 203 -7.17 -4.07 17.61
N GLY A 204 -5.85 -3.86 17.67
CA GLY A 204 -5.22 -2.67 18.24
C GLY A 204 -3.72 -2.87 18.40
N ASN A 205 -2.94 -1.80 18.44
CA ASN A 205 -1.52 -1.87 18.85
C ASN A 205 -1.17 -0.71 19.81
N PRO A 206 -0.86 -0.97 21.09
CA PRO A 206 -0.91 -2.27 21.77
C PRO A 206 -2.31 -2.90 21.74
N LEU A 207 -2.38 -4.23 21.78
CA LEU A 207 -3.65 -4.93 21.90
C LEU A 207 -4.31 -4.58 23.25
N PRO A 208 -5.63 -4.31 23.31
CA PRO A 208 -6.30 -4.02 24.56
C PRO A 208 -6.20 -5.17 25.58
N SER A 209 -6.11 -4.82 26.87
CA SER A 209 -6.03 -5.78 27.98
C SER A 209 -7.38 -6.22 28.53
N GLU A 210 -8.44 -5.44 28.29
CA GLU A 210 -9.77 -5.60 28.91
C GLU A 210 -10.89 -5.44 27.88
N ILE A 211 -11.94 -6.24 28.04
CA ILE A 211 -13.17 -6.17 27.26
C ILE A 211 -14.32 -5.97 28.24
N ILE A 212 -15.17 -4.98 27.97
CA ILE A 212 -16.34 -4.63 28.77
C ILE A 212 -17.58 -4.82 27.91
N TRP A 213 -18.38 -5.83 28.26
CA TRP A 213 -19.72 -6.03 27.73
C TRP A 213 -20.76 -5.23 28.53
N SER A 214 -21.75 -4.68 27.85
CA SER A 214 -22.90 -4.02 28.47
C SER A 214 -24.15 -4.14 27.59
N ARG A 215 -25.32 -3.77 28.13
CA ARG A 215 -26.58 -3.62 27.38
C ARG A 215 -26.93 -2.13 27.31
N LEU A 216 -27.53 -1.70 26.21
CA LEU A 216 -27.94 -0.30 26.04
C LEU A 216 -29.10 0.03 27.01
N ASN A 217 -28.89 1.02 27.88
CA ASN A 217 -29.85 1.52 28.88
C ASN A 217 -30.29 0.54 29.99
N GLU A 218 -29.75 -0.68 30.00
CA GLU A 218 -30.15 -1.76 30.93
C GLU A 218 -28.92 -2.51 31.47
N SER A 219 -29.11 -3.29 32.53
CA SER A 219 -28.12 -4.30 32.92
C SER A 219 -28.11 -5.47 31.93
N LEU A 220 -26.99 -6.21 31.87
CA LEU A 220 -27.01 -7.55 31.28
C LEU A 220 -27.93 -8.46 32.10
N PRO A 221 -28.70 -9.37 31.47
CA PRO A 221 -29.48 -10.39 32.18
C PRO A 221 -28.61 -11.26 33.11
N ASP A 222 -29.13 -11.63 34.29
CA ASP A 222 -28.39 -12.39 35.31
C ASP A 222 -27.87 -13.78 34.86
N ARG A 223 -28.40 -14.29 33.74
CA ARG A 223 -27.98 -15.57 33.12
C ARG A 223 -26.85 -15.43 32.09
N VAL A 224 -26.32 -14.23 31.88
CA VAL A 224 -25.25 -14.00 30.91
C VAL A 224 -23.91 -14.44 31.48
N GLU A 225 -23.23 -15.33 30.75
CA GLU A 225 -21.89 -15.80 31.08
C GLU A 225 -20.86 -15.06 30.21
N ILE A 226 -19.82 -14.48 30.83
CA ILE A 226 -18.76 -13.75 30.11
C ILE A 226 -17.44 -14.50 30.26
N HIS A 227 -16.85 -14.87 29.13
CA HIS A 227 -15.59 -15.60 29.05
C HIS A 227 -14.61 -14.84 28.13
N GLY A 228 -13.95 -13.82 28.69
CA GLY A 228 -12.99 -13.00 27.97
C GLY A 228 -13.67 -12.13 26.89
N ASP A 229 -13.42 -12.45 25.61
CA ASP A 229 -14.04 -11.79 24.47
C ASP A 229 -15.44 -12.36 24.13
N MET A 230 -15.85 -13.46 24.74
CA MET A 230 -17.14 -14.11 24.50
C MET A 230 -18.20 -13.75 25.55
N LEU A 231 -19.42 -13.53 25.09
CA LEU A 231 -20.63 -13.39 25.90
C LEU A 231 -21.64 -14.47 25.47
N ASN A 232 -22.12 -15.28 26.41
CA ASN A 232 -23.12 -16.32 26.19
C ASN A 232 -24.45 -15.96 26.87
N ILE A 233 -25.56 -16.13 26.15
CA ILE A 233 -26.92 -15.97 26.65
C ILE A 233 -27.68 -17.30 26.41
N PRO A 234 -27.75 -18.18 27.42
CA PRO A 234 -28.51 -19.42 27.32
C PRO A 234 -30.01 -19.17 27.44
N SER A 235 -30.81 -20.01 26.78
CA SER A 235 -32.28 -20.01 26.84
C SER A 235 -32.91 -18.63 26.62
N LEU A 236 -32.73 -18.11 25.40
CA LEU A 236 -33.25 -16.82 24.95
C LEU A 236 -34.77 -16.71 25.13
N ASN A 237 -35.25 -15.51 25.47
CA ASN A 237 -36.67 -15.16 25.46
C ASN A 237 -36.87 -13.69 25.06
N MET A 238 -38.13 -13.26 24.95
CA MET A 238 -38.51 -11.91 24.50
C MET A 238 -37.93 -10.75 25.33
N VAL A 239 -37.51 -11.00 26.59
CA VAL A 239 -36.93 -9.98 27.48
C VAL A 239 -35.44 -9.77 27.23
N ASP A 240 -34.77 -10.63 26.43
CA ASP A 240 -33.39 -10.43 25.99
C ASP A 240 -33.23 -9.47 24.82
N ASN A 241 -34.33 -9.15 24.12
CA ASN A 241 -34.36 -8.25 22.96
C ASN A 241 -33.73 -6.88 23.29
N GLY A 242 -32.80 -6.42 22.46
CA GLY A 242 -32.13 -5.13 22.67
C GLY A 242 -30.70 -5.10 22.17
N THR A 243 -30.00 -3.99 22.44
CA THR A 243 -28.65 -3.75 21.93
C THR A 243 -27.59 -4.14 22.95
N TYR A 244 -26.78 -5.14 22.61
CA TYR A 244 -25.59 -5.57 23.35
C TYR A 244 -24.37 -4.86 22.79
N ILE A 245 -23.51 -4.36 23.67
CA ILE A 245 -22.36 -3.52 23.33
C ILE A 245 -21.11 -4.21 23.85
N CYS A 246 -20.14 -4.45 22.97
CA CYS A 246 -18.77 -4.76 23.38
C CYS A 246 -17.95 -3.48 23.31
N SER A 247 -17.15 -3.18 24.33
CA SER A 247 -16.29 -2.00 24.38
C SER A 247 -14.89 -2.33 24.92
N THR A 248 -13.87 -1.65 24.39
CA THR A 248 -12.47 -1.87 24.76
C THR A 248 -11.63 -0.60 24.56
N SER A 249 -10.41 -0.56 25.10
CA SER A 249 -9.50 0.59 24.95
C SER A 249 -8.03 0.22 25.07
N ASN A 250 -7.18 1.02 24.41
CA ASN A 250 -5.75 1.06 24.66
C ASN A 250 -5.30 2.52 24.87
N LYS A 251 -4.00 2.76 25.06
CA LYS A 251 -3.44 4.10 25.29
C LYS A 251 -3.66 5.12 24.14
N HIS A 252 -4.08 4.66 22.95
CA HIS A 252 -4.32 5.47 21.76
C HIS A 252 -5.80 5.68 21.44
N GLY A 253 -6.73 5.03 22.15
CA GLY A 253 -8.16 5.27 21.95
C GLY A 253 -9.07 4.19 22.53
N ARG A 254 -10.38 4.38 22.31
CA ARG A 254 -11.44 3.44 22.67
C ARG A 254 -12.21 3.02 21.43
N ALA A 255 -12.74 1.81 21.44
CA ALA A 255 -13.63 1.31 20.40
C ALA A 255 -14.76 0.48 21.01
N SER A 256 -15.90 0.48 20.33
CA SER A 256 -17.05 -0.34 20.69
C SER A 256 -17.84 -0.68 19.43
N ASP A 257 -18.52 -1.83 19.46
CA ASP A 257 -19.48 -2.24 18.45
C ASP A 257 -20.81 -2.63 19.11
N GLN A 258 -21.88 -2.68 18.32
CA GLN A 258 -23.25 -2.89 18.80
C GLN A 258 -23.95 -4.00 18.02
N TYR A 259 -24.50 -4.98 18.75
CA TYR A 259 -25.30 -6.06 18.20
C TYR A 259 -26.75 -5.95 18.70
N VAL A 260 -27.70 -5.89 17.77
CA VAL A 260 -29.14 -5.85 18.10
C VAL A 260 -29.69 -7.27 18.09
N LEU A 261 -30.04 -7.78 19.27
CA LEU A 261 -30.71 -9.06 19.45
C LEU A 261 -32.21 -8.91 19.19
N VAL A 262 -32.71 -9.73 18.26
CA VAL A 262 -34.14 -9.97 18.04
C VAL A 262 -34.39 -11.48 18.11
N VAL A 263 -35.15 -11.90 19.11
CA VAL A 263 -35.62 -13.26 19.34
C VAL A 263 -36.97 -13.43 18.65
N TYR A 264 -37.10 -14.45 17.80
CA TYR A 264 -38.32 -14.74 17.05
C TYR A 264 -39.22 -15.73 17.81
N ASP A 265 -40.51 -15.37 17.95
CA ASP A 265 -41.56 -16.28 18.37
C ASP A 265 -42.08 -17.08 17.16
N PRO A 266 -41.94 -18.43 17.12
CA PRO A 266 -42.54 -19.25 16.08
C PRO A 266 -44.07 -19.41 16.22
N GLY A 267 -44.66 -19.04 17.35
CA GLY A 267 -46.09 -19.03 17.63
C GLY A 267 -46.82 -17.72 17.26
N ALA A 268 -46.09 -16.65 16.93
CA ALA A 268 -46.66 -15.36 16.59
C ALA A 268 -47.36 -15.40 15.22
N ILE A 269 -48.66 -15.69 15.23
CA ILE A 269 -49.53 -15.58 14.05
C ILE A 269 -49.63 -14.10 13.67
N ILE A 270 -48.77 -13.66 12.76
CA ILE A 270 -48.98 -12.40 12.03
C ILE A 270 -50.19 -12.63 11.13
N GLU A 271 -51.37 -12.15 11.55
CA GLU A 271 -52.51 -11.97 10.66
C GLU A 271 -52.16 -10.90 9.62
N ALA A 272 -51.46 -11.33 8.57
CA ALA A 272 -51.29 -10.57 7.36
C ALA A 272 -52.66 -10.44 6.69
N HIS A 273 -53.45 -9.46 7.12
CA HIS A 273 -54.69 -9.05 6.49
C HIS A 273 -54.39 -8.56 5.07
N THR A 274 -54.29 -9.51 4.14
CA THR A 274 -54.21 -9.29 2.69
C THR A 274 -55.59 -8.90 2.17
N SER A 275 -56.14 -7.82 2.75
CA SER A 275 -57.34 -7.14 2.30
C SER A 275 -57.08 -6.40 0.99
N VAL A 276 -56.77 -7.17 -0.05
CA VAL A 276 -56.90 -6.73 -1.45
C VAL A 276 -58.32 -6.22 -1.59
N PRO A 277 -58.55 -4.90 -1.68
CA PRO A 277 -59.88 -4.38 -1.50
C PRO A 277 -60.75 -4.85 -2.66
N TYR A 278 -61.91 -5.44 -2.37
CA TYR A 278 -62.88 -5.90 -3.37
C TYR A 278 -63.26 -4.79 -4.38
N ALA A 279 -63.07 -3.52 -4.01
CA ALA A 279 -63.15 -2.36 -4.90
C ALA A 279 -62.20 -2.42 -6.13
N ILE A 280 -60.98 -2.96 -6.01
CA ILE A 280 -60.06 -3.13 -7.15
C ILE A 280 -60.60 -4.21 -8.10
N ILE A 281 -61.05 -5.35 -7.55
CA ILE A 281 -61.62 -6.45 -8.33
C ILE A 281 -62.90 -5.98 -9.05
N GLY A 282 -63.79 -5.27 -8.35
CA GLY A 282 -64.99 -4.67 -8.92
C GLY A 282 -64.69 -3.58 -9.96
N GLY A 283 -63.66 -2.75 -9.73
CA GLY A 283 -63.22 -1.73 -10.67
C GLY A 283 -62.68 -2.32 -11.98
N ILE A 284 -61.84 -3.35 -11.90
CA ILE A 284 -61.36 -4.09 -13.08
C ILE A 284 -62.53 -4.74 -13.84
N LEU A 285 -63.47 -5.36 -13.12
CA LEU A 285 -64.66 -5.96 -13.74
C LEU A 285 -65.53 -4.92 -14.46
N ALA A 286 -65.74 -3.75 -13.84
CA ALA A 286 -66.51 -2.65 -14.42
C ALA A 286 -65.84 -2.07 -15.68
N ILE A 287 -64.50 -1.92 -15.67
CA ILE A 287 -63.73 -1.47 -16.83
C ILE A 287 -63.84 -2.48 -17.98
N LEU A 288 -63.73 -3.79 -17.70
CA LEU A 288 -63.90 -4.83 -18.72
C LEU A 288 -65.30 -4.83 -19.33
N VAL A 289 -66.36 -4.70 -18.51
CA VAL A 289 -67.74 -4.59 -19.00
C VAL A 289 -67.93 -3.33 -19.84
N PHE A 290 -67.39 -2.18 -19.42
CA PHE A 290 -67.46 -0.93 -20.18
C PHE A 290 -66.76 -1.04 -21.54
N LEU A 291 -65.56 -1.63 -21.59
CA LEU A 291 -64.83 -1.86 -22.84
C LEU A 291 -65.59 -2.78 -23.80
N VAL A 292 -66.22 -3.85 -23.31
CA VAL A 292 -67.07 -4.73 -24.12
C VAL A 292 -68.28 -3.96 -24.67
N ILE A 293 -68.93 -3.12 -23.86
CA ILE A 293 -70.05 -2.27 -24.31
C ILE A 293 -69.57 -1.27 -25.38
N CYS A 294 -68.42 -0.62 -25.21
CA CYS A 294 -67.85 0.27 -26.22
C CYS A 294 -67.56 -0.46 -27.54
N VAL A 295 -66.97 -1.66 -27.49
CA VAL A 295 -66.72 -2.48 -28.69
C VAL A 295 -68.03 -2.86 -29.38
N LEU A 296 -69.07 -3.26 -28.64
CA LEU A 296 -70.39 -3.56 -29.20
C LEU A 296 -71.04 -2.33 -29.85
N ILE A 297 -70.94 -1.14 -29.23
CA ILE A 297 -71.44 0.11 -29.81
C ILE A 297 -70.70 0.44 -31.11
N VAL A 298 -69.37 0.30 -31.16
CA VAL A 298 -68.57 0.50 -32.38
C VAL A 298 -68.94 -0.52 -33.46
N MET A 299 -69.09 -1.80 -33.12
CA MET A 299 -69.51 -2.86 -34.04
C MET A 299 -70.90 -2.57 -34.66
N VAL A 300 -71.86 -2.12 -33.84
CA VAL A 300 -73.19 -1.70 -34.30
C VAL A 300 -73.09 -0.46 -35.19
N TRP A 301 -72.30 0.55 -34.81
CA TRP A 301 -72.15 1.78 -35.59
C TRP A 301 -71.48 1.53 -36.95
N CYS A 302 -70.45 0.67 -37.02
CA CYS A 302 -69.87 0.19 -38.26
C CYS A 302 -70.91 -0.55 -39.14
N SER A 303 -71.71 -1.44 -38.53
CA SER A 303 -72.76 -2.20 -39.24
C SER A 303 -73.85 -1.31 -39.81
N VAL A 304 -74.24 -0.24 -39.09
CA VAL A 304 -75.20 0.77 -39.56
C VAL A 304 -74.58 1.64 -40.66
N ARG A 305 -73.32 2.08 -40.48
CA ARG A 305 -72.62 2.94 -41.44
C ARG A 305 -72.35 2.25 -42.78
N GLN A 306 -72.09 0.93 -42.79
CA GLN A 306 -72.07 0.16 -44.05
C GLN A 306 -73.44 0.18 -44.74
N LYS A 307 -74.52 -0.15 -44.02
CA LYS A 307 -75.88 -0.21 -44.60
C LYS A 307 -76.36 1.11 -45.21
N GLY A 308 -75.83 2.25 -44.77
CA GLY A 308 -76.14 3.57 -45.33
C GLY A 308 -75.45 3.93 -46.66
N SER A 309 -74.59 3.06 -47.23
CA SER A 309 -73.74 3.40 -48.38
C SER A 309 -74.08 2.66 -49.69
N TYR A 310 -75.20 1.93 -49.75
CA TYR A 310 -75.58 1.08 -50.90
C TYR A 310 -76.82 1.56 -51.69
N LEU A 311 -77.48 2.61 -51.21
CA LEU A 311 -78.61 3.31 -51.82
C LEU A 311 -78.41 4.80 -51.48
N THR A 312 -78.37 5.77 -52.40
CA THR A 312 -78.81 5.79 -53.82
C THR A 312 -77.78 6.46 -54.72
N HIS A 313 -77.72 6.08 -56.00
CA HIS A 313 -76.82 6.67 -57.00
C HIS A 313 -77.57 6.92 -58.31
N GLU A 314 -78.26 8.08 -58.47
CA GLU A 314 -78.77 8.62 -59.76
C GLU A 314 -79.42 10.02 -59.59
N ALA A 315 -79.10 10.96 -60.51
CA ALA A 315 -79.79 12.25 -60.86
C ALA A 315 -80.17 13.27 -59.73
N SER A 316 -80.25 14.60 -59.92
CA SER A 316 -79.80 15.61 -60.92
C SER A 316 -80.21 17.01 -60.37
N GLY A 317 -79.68 18.18 -60.75
CA GLY A 317 -78.62 18.57 -61.70
C GLY A 317 -78.85 20.01 -62.21
N LEU A 318 -77.77 20.78 -62.48
CA LEU A 318 -77.74 22.22 -62.87
C LEU A 318 -78.22 23.21 -61.77
N ASP A 319 -77.66 24.42 -61.56
CA ASP A 319 -76.43 25.12 -62.06
C ASP A 319 -76.07 26.24 -61.00
N GLU A 320 -75.27 27.32 -61.14
CA GLU A 320 -74.71 28.09 -62.28
C GLU A 320 -73.35 28.78 -61.93
N HIS A 321 -73.31 30.08 -61.56
CA HIS A 321 -72.11 30.90 -61.31
C HIS A 321 -72.20 31.74 -60.01
N GLY A 322 -71.11 32.31 -59.45
CA GLY A 322 -69.68 32.18 -59.77
C GLY A 322 -68.81 33.26 -59.08
N GLU A 323 -67.48 33.06 -59.09
CA GLU A 323 -66.37 34.00 -58.77
C GLU A 323 -66.39 34.78 -57.41
N ALA A 324 -65.25 35.03 -56.73
CA ALA A 324 -63.97 35.49 -57.27
C ALA A 324 -62.70 34.89 -56.61
N ARG A 325 -61.57 35.25 -57.22
CA ARG A 325 -60.17 34.90 -56.87
C ARG A 325 -59.59 35.89 -55.82
N GLU A 326 -58.30 35.97 -55.46
CA GLU A 326 -56.99 35.34 -55.80
C GLU A 326 -56.05 35.58 -54.54
N ALA A 327 -54.78 35.19 -54.39
CA ALA A 327 -53.75 34.56 -55.24
C ALA A 327 -52.60 33.95 -54.39
N PHE A 328 -51.78 33.08 -55.01
CA PHE A 328 -50.32 32.88 -54.79
C PHE A 328 -49.80 32.41 -53.39
N LEU A 329 -48.67 31.68 -53.25
CA LEU A 329 -47.73 31.09 -54.21
C LEU A 329 -46.99 29.86 -53.60
N ASN A 330 -46.15 29.21 -54.42
CA ASN A 330 -45.19 28.13 -54.10
C ASN A 330 -44.40 28.36 -52.78
N GLY A 331 -43.89 27.35 -52.06
CA GLY A 331 -43.55 25.98 -52.45
C GLY A 331 -42.03 25.82 -52.67
N GLY A 332 -41.42 24.71 -52.25
CA GLY A 332 -39.98 24.45 -52.47
C GLY A 332 -39.32 23.54 -51.44
N ASP A 333 -38.91 22.35 -51.87
CA ASP A 333 -37.97 21.45 -51.18
C ASP A 333 -36.57 22.10 -51.00
N SER A 334 -35.83 21.72 -49.95
CA SER A 334 -34.36 21.71 -50.01
C SER A 334 -33.69 20.77 -48.98
N HIS A 335 -33.22 19.63 -49.48
CA HIS A 335 -32.28 18.68 -48.87
C HIS A 335 -30.91 19.31 -48.52
N LYS A 336 -30.10 18.66 -47.64
CA LYS A 336 -28.63 18.84 -47.32
C LYS A 336 -28.31 19.64 -46.02
N ARG A 337 -27.19 19.44 -45.28
CA ARG A 337 -26.06 18.46 -45.30
C ARG A 337 -25.04 18.77 -44.16
N LYS A 338 -24.46 17.73 -43.50
CA LYS A 338 -23.21 17.76 -42.66
C LYS A 338 -23.25 18.71 -41.42
N GLU A 339 -22.32 18.73 -40.46
CA GLU A 339 -21.39 17.76 -39.83
C GLU A 339 -20.95 18.35 -38.45
N GLU A 340 -20.03 17.67 -37.76
CA GLU A 340 -19.19 18.18 -36.66
C GLU A 340 -19.87 18.40 -35.28
N PHE A 341 -19.13 18.51 -34.18
CA PHE A 341 -18.07 17.65 -33.57
C PHE A 341 -17.70 18.32 -32.22
N PHE A 342 -17.22 17.55 -31.23
CA PHE A 342 -16.77 18.03 -29.90
C PHE A 342 -17.90 18.69 -29.03
N ILE A 343 -17.77 18.79 -27.71
CA ILE A 343 -16.65 18.44 -26.80
C ILE A 343 -17.00 17.22 -25.95
#